data_AF-A0A348VEA1-F1
#
_entry.id   AF-A0A348VEA1-F1
#
_cell.length_a   1.000
_cell.length_b   1.000
_cell.length_c   1.000
_cell.angle_alpha   90.00
_cell.angle_beta   90.00
_cell.angle_gamma   90.00
#
_symmetry.space_group_name_H-M   'P 1'
#
loop_
_entity.id
_entity.type
_entity.pdbx_description
1 polymer ?
#
loop_
_entity_poly.entity_id
_entity_poly.type
_entity_poly.pdbx_seq_one_letter_code
_entity_poly.pdbx_strand_id
1 'polypeptide(L)'
;GKMNKEEKKNVMDEFRKGSLQVLVSTTVIEVGVDVPNATVMVIEGADRFGLSQLHQLRGRVVRSSYQAYCYLIATAKTQEAVERLESMVKYSDGFALAEKDLLLRGPGELMGERQHGFSGMRVADLIKDMKMLEPARQDAERLVSEDPNLELPSSSFLRRYLLKEFGDASFLLGVA
;
A
#
# COMPACT_ATOMS: atom_id res chain seq x y z
N GLY A 1 23.53 -4.78 -6.00
CA GLY A 1 23.05 -4.76 -7.40
C GLY A 1 24.21 -4.53 -8.37
N LYS A 2 24.84 -5.59 -8.86
CA LYS A 2 25.78 -5.57 -9.99
C LYS A 2 25.55 -6.70 -11.00
N MET A 3 24.60 -7.58 -10.72
CA MET A 3 24.21 -8.65 -11.62
C MET A 3 23.53 -8.07 -12.85
N ASN A 4 23.85 -8.65 -14.00
CA ASN A 4 23.15 -8.35 -15.24
C ASN A 4 21.71 -8.90 -15.19
N LYS A 5 20.88 -8.51 -16.17
CA LYS A 5 19.45 -8.87 -16.17
C LYS A 5 19.21 -10.37 -16.26
N GLU A 6 20.10 -11.10 -16.94
CA GLU A 6 19.98 -12.54 -17.18
C GLU A 6 20.34 -13.35 -15.93
N GLU A 7 21.42 -12.99 -15.25
CA GLU A 7 21.80 -13.55 -13.95
C GLU A 7 20.69 -13.37 -12.92
N LYS A 8 20.09 -12.17 -12.85
CA LYS A 8 18.94 -11.93 -11.95
C LYS A 8 17.76 -12.84 -12.27
N LYS A 9 17.44 -13.04 -13.56
CA LYS A 9 16.34 -13.92 -13.97
C LYS A 9 16.61 -15.36 -13.55
N ASN A 10 17.82 -15.86 -13.79
CA ASN A 10 18.20 -17.24 -13.46
C ASN A 10 18.12 -17.50 -11.95
N VAL A 11 18.68 -16.61 -11.13
CA VAL A 11 18.60 -16.70 -9.66
C VAL A 11 17.15 -16.69 -9.17
N MET A 12 16.30 -15.84 -9.75
CA MET A 12 14.87 -15.80 -9.40
C MET A 12 14.13 -17.08 -9.81
N ASP A 13 14.46 -17.66 -10.96
CA ASP A 13 13.85 -18.91 -11.43
C ASP A 13 14.29 -20.11 -10.56
N GLU A 14 15.55 -20.16 -10.15
CA GLU A 14 16.06 -21.15 -9.20
C GLU A 14 15.41 -21.01 -7.82
N PHE A 15 15.21 -19.78 -7.34
CA PHE A 15 14.51 -19.51 -6.08
C PHE A 15 13.03 -19.93 -6.14
N ARG A 16 12.32 -19.63 -7.24
CA ARG A 16 10.94 -20.09 -7.43
C ARG A 16 10.80 -21.61 -7.46
N LYS A 17 11.74 -22.29 -8.12
CA LYS A 17 11.77 -23.76 -8.21
C LYS A 17 12.17 -24.43 -6.89
N GLY A 18 12.59 -23.66 -5.88
CA GLY A 18 13.12 -24.20 -4.62
C GLY A 18 14.53 -24.78 -4.74
N SER A 19 15.22 -24.57 -5.86
CA SER A 19 16.65 -24.93 -5.98
C SER A 19 17.51 -24.02 -5.10
N LEU A 20 17.10 -22.76 -4.95
CA LEU A 20 17.60 -21.85 -3.92
C LEU A 20 16.55 -21.69 -2.83
N GLN A 21 16.97 -21.87 -1.57
CA GLN A 21 16.08 -21.78 -0.39
C GLN A 21 16.10 -20.40 0.25
N VAL A 22 17.16 -19.61 0.02
CA VAL A 22 17.35 -18.28 0.60
C VAL A 22 17.82 -17.30 -0.48
N LEU A 23 17.17 -16.14 -0.56
CA LEU A 23 17.51 -15.06 -1.45
C LEU A 23 17.82 -13.79 -0.64
N VAL A 24 19.02 -13.25 -0.81
CA VAL A 24 19.44 -11.99 -0.17
C VAL A 24 19.49 -10.90 -1.25
N SER A 25 18.75 -9.80 -1.05
CA SER A 25 18.69 -8.69 -1.98
C SER A 25 18.63 -7.35 -1.26
N THR A 26 19.08 -6.30 -1.94
CA THR A 26 18.86 -4.90 -1.54
C THR A 26 17.40 -4.47 -1.75
N THR A 27 17.02 -3.35 -1.13
CA THR A 27 15.69 -2.72 -1.12
C THR A 27 15.04 -2.55 -2.50
N VAL A 28 15.88 -2.47 -3.54
CA VAL A 28 15.51 -2.65 -4.94
C VAL A 28 15.19 -4.12 -5.22
N ILE A 29 14.19 -4.66 -4.52
CA ILE A 29 13.37 -5.71 -5.12
C ILE A 29 12.36 -4.99 -6.04
N GLU A 30 12.89 -4.24 -7.01
CA GLU A 30 12.23 -4.11 -8.31
C GLU A 30 12.21 -5.53 -8.84
N VAL A 31 11.09 -6.22 -8.68
CA VAL A 31 10.36 -6.95 -9.70
C VAL A 31 9.17 -7.56 -8.93
N GLY A 32 7.96 -7.38 -9.43
CA GLY A 32 6.72 -8.00 -8.94
C GLY A 32 6.73 -9.52 -9.06
N VAL A 33 7.68 -10.17 -8.39
CA VAL A 33 7.81 -11.61 -8.34
C VAL A 33 7.16 -12.10 -7.07
N ASP A 34 5.94 -12.57 -7.26
CA ASP A 34 5.26 -13.44 -6.31
C ASP A 34 6.03 -14.76 -6.22
N VAL A 35 6.40 -15.17 -5.02
CA VAL A 35 7.06 -16.47 -4.78
C VAL A 35 6.18 -17.24 -3.80
N PRO A 36 5.27 -18.10 -4.28
CA PRO A 36 4.33 -18.82 -3.42
C PRO A 36 5.03 -19.64 -2.33
N ASN A 37 6.22 -20.19 -2.62
CA ASN A 37 6.94 -21.03 -1.66
C ASN A 37 7.71 -20.22 -0.59
N ALA A 38 7.77 -18.89 -0.69
CA ALA A 38 8.48 -18.07 0.28
C ALA A 38 7.59 -17.82 1.52
N THR A 39 7.86 -18.54 2.60
CA THR A 39 7.11 -18.45 3.87
C THR A 39 7.75 -17.53 4.90
N VAL A 40 8.99 -17.08 4.68
CA VAL A 40 9.72 -16.22 5.61
C VAL A 40 10.30 -15.01 4.88
N MET A 41 10.00 -13.81 5.37
CA MET A 41 10.64 -12.56 4.97
C MET A 41 11.41 -11.96 6.13
N VAL A 42 12.63 -11.50 5.87
CA VAL A 42 13.44 -10.73 6.83
C VAL A 42 13.80 -9.40 6.19
N ILE A 43 13.42 -8.31 6.85
CA ILE A 43 13.71 -6.94 6.40
C ILE A 43 14.75 -6.35 7.33
N GLU A 44 15.98 -6.19 6.84
CA GLU A 44 17.06 -5.52 7.57
C GLU A 44 16.99 -4.00 7.39
N GLY A 45 17.18 -3.25 8.48
CA GLY A 45 17.08 -1.80 8.50
C GLY A 45 15.65 -1.32 8.26
N ALA A 46 14.65 -2.02 8.82
CA ALA A 46 13.23 -1.72 8.62
C ALA A 46 12.86 -0.28 9.02
N ASP A 47 13.60 0.35 9.93
CA ASP A 47 13.46 1.75 10.32
C ASP A 47 13.71 2.75 9.18
N ARG A 48 14.32 2.32 8.07
CA ARG A 48 14.57 3.16 6.89
C ARG A 48 13.41 3.23 5.90
N PHE A 49 12.39 2.40 6.06
CA PHE A 49 11.28 2.26 5.12
C PHE A 49 9.99 2.83 5.69
N GLY A 50 9.17 3.47 4.86
CA GLY A 50 7.82 3.89 5.26
C GLY A 50 6.87 2.72 5.52
N LEU A 51 5.77 2.93 6.25
CA LEU A 51 4.78 1.88 6.54
C LEU A 51 4.23 1.24 5.26
N SER A 52 3.94 2.05 4.25
CA SER A 52 3.44 1.57 2.96
C SER A 52 4.43 0.64 2.25
N GLN A 53 5.72 0.97 2.28
CA GLN A 53 6.78 0.14 1.70
C GLN A 53 6.92 -1.19 2.45
N LEU A 54 6.92 -1.14 3.79
CA LEU A 54 6.95 -2.35 4.62
C LEU A 54 5.73 -3.24 4.38
N HIS A 55 4.54 -2.64 4.24
CA HIS A 55 3.30 -3.34 3.92
C HIS A 55 3.39 -4.06 2.56
N GLN A 56 3.87 -3.36 1.53
CA GLN A 56 4.06 -3.94 0.21
C GLN A 56 5.09 -5.08 0.22
N LEU A 57 6.19 -4.95 0.96
CA LEU A 57 7.19 -6.02 1.11
C LEU A 57 6.59 -7.24 1.80
N ARG A 58 5.92 -7.04 2.95
CA ARG A 58 5.20 -8.12 3.67
C ARG A 58 4.23 -8.85 2.76
N GLY A 59 3.49 -8.15 1.92
CA GLY A 59 2.51 -8.73 1.00
C GLY A 59 3.09 -9.68 -0.05
N ARG A 60 4.42 -9.71 -0.26
CA ARG A 60 5.06 -10.59 -1.25
C ARG A 60 5.28 -12.03 -0.77
N VAL A 61 5.20 -12.29 0.53
CA VAL A 61 5.35 -13.64 1.13
C VAL A 61 4.04 -14.22 1.66
N VAL A 62 2.95 -13.45 1.66
CA VAL A 62 1.65 -13.84 2.24
C VAL A 62 0.71 -14.46 1.20
N ARG A 63 1.19 -14.77 0.00
CA ARG A 63 0.34 -15.18 -1.12
C ARG A 63 0.19 -16.69 -1.34
N SER A 64 0.73 -17.51 -0.45
CA SER A 64 0.49 -18.95 -0.45
C SER A 64 -0.44 -19.38 0.66
N SER A 65 -0.92 -20.62 0.55
CA SER A 65 -1.74 -21.29 1.56
C SER A 65 -0.96 -21.66 2.83
N TYR A 66 0.33 -21.34 2.90
CA TYR A 66 1.20 -21.65 4.03
C TYR A 66 1.29 -20.47 4.99
N GLN A 67 1.39 -20.77 6.29
CA GLN A 67 1.65 -19.74 7.30
C GLN A 67 2.96 -19.02 7.00
N ALA A 68 2.89 -17.70 6.80
CA ALA A 68 4.04 -16.86 6.54
C ALA A 68 4.45 -16.05 7.77
N TYR A 69 5.76 -15.75 7.87
CA TYR A 69 6.35 -14.92 8.91
C TYR A 69 7.15 -13.78 8.29
N CYS A 70 7.01 -12.58 8.86
CA CYS A 70 7.78 -11.40 8.45
C CYS A 70 8.50 -10.83 9.66
N TYR A 71 9.83 -10.86 9.63
CA TYR A 71 10.70 -10.32 10.67
C TYR A 71 11.23 -8.96 10.25
N LEU A 72 11.11 -7.99 11.15
CA LEU A 72 11.62 -6.64 10.98
C LEU A 72 12.84 -6.47 11.88
N ILE A 73 14.01 -6.30 11.28
CA ILE A 73 15.24 -5.98 12.00
C ILE A 73 15.48 -4.49 11.84
N ALA A 74 15.48 -3.75 12.94
CA ALA A 74 15.61 -2.31 12.93
C ALA A 74 16.52 -1.84 14.07
N THR A 75 17.21 -0.74 13.82
CA THR A 75 17.94 0.01 14.85
C THR A 75 17.29 1.38 14.99
N ALA A 76 16.00 1.38 15.34
CA ALA A 76 15.22 2.60 15.48
C ALA A 76 15.82 3.49 16.59
N LYS A 77 16.17 4.73 16.22
CA LYS A 77 16.77 5.71 17.13
C LYS A 77 15.79 6.74 17.67
N THR A 78 14.59 6.80 17.10
CA THR A 78 13.54 7.76 17.45
C THR A 78 12.29 7.02 17.91
N GLN A 79 11.53 7.65 18.81
CA GLN A 79 10.26 7.11 19.31
C GLN A 79 9.26 6.92 18.16
N GLU A 80 9.21 7.87 17.22
CA GLU A 80 8.38 7.78 16.02
C GLU A 80 8.70 6.55 15.17
N ALA A 81 9.99 6.24 14.97
CA ALA A 81 10.39 5.06 14.21
C ALA A 81 9.98 3.76 14.91
N VAL A 82 10.03 3.72 16.24
CA VAL A 82 9.54 2.59 17.05
C VAL A 82 8.03 2.42 16.90
N GLU A 83 7.25 3.47 17.15
CA GLU A 83 5.77 3.43 17.07
C GLU A 83 5.27 3.02 15.69
N ARG A 84 5.97 3.47 14.65
CA ARG A 84 5.72 3.09 13.27
C ARG A 84 5.96 1.59 13.04
N LEU A 85 7.09 1.05 13.50
CA LEU A 85 7.38 -0.38 13.38
C LEU A 85 6.40 -1.23 14.21
N GLU A 86 6.02 -0.77 15.40
CA GLU A 86 4.99 -1.42 16.22
C GLU A 86 3.63 -1.44 15.52
N SER A 87 3.26 -0.35 14.84
CA SER A 87 2.05 -0.30 14.02
C SER A 87 2.10 -1.34 12.90
N MET A 88 3.26 -1.53 12.25
CA MET A 88 3.45 -2.55 11.22
C MET A 88 3.27 -3.99 11.75
N VAL A 89 3.65 -4.24 13.01
CA VAL A 89 3.46 -5.54 13.67
C VAL A 89 2.01 -5.74 14.09
N LYS A 90 1.35 -4.69 14.57
CA LYS A 90 -0.02 -4.74 15.11
C LYS A 90 -1.09 -4.87 14.03
N TYR A 91 -0.91 -4.20 12.89
CA TYR A 91 -1.94 -4.11 11.86
C TYR A 91 -1.56 -4.88 10.59
N SER A 92 -2.43 -5.79 10.17
CA SER A 92 -2.32 -6.55 8.91
C SER A 92 -2.98 -5.83 7.73
N ASP A 93 -3.97 -4.99 8.00
CA ASP A 93 -4.74 -4.25 7.00
C ASP A 93 -3.99 -3.02 6.47
N GLY A 94 -4.06 -2.83 5.15
CA GLY A 94 -3.39 -1.73 4.45
C GLY A 94 -4.02 -0.37 4.76
N PHE A 95 -5.33 -0.31 4.99
CA PHE A 95 -6.01 0.94 5.35
C PHE A 95 -5.65 1.40 6.76
N ALA A 96 -5.72 0.50 7.74
CA ALA A 96 -5.29 0.81 9.11
C ALA A 96 -3.82 1.27 9.17
N LEU A 97 -2.94 0.71 8.33
CA LEU A 97 -1.55 1.16 8.22
C LEU A 97 -1.41 2.53 7.55
N ALA A 98 -2.20 2.81 6.52
CA ALA A 98 -2.22 4.12 5.86
C ALA A 98 -2.71 5.22 6.82
N GLU A 99 -3.74 4.92 7.63
CA GLU A 99 -4.25 5.80 8.68
C GLU A 99 -3.15 6.14 9.71
N LYS A 100 -2.38 5.13 10.15
CA LYS A 100 -1.28 5.34 11.08
C LYS A 100 -0.12 6.10 10.46
N ASP A 101 0.22 5.85 9.19
CA ASP A 101 1.27 6.59 8.47
C ASP A 101 0.90 8.08 8.37
N LEU A 102 -0.37 8.38 8.10
CA LEU A 102 -0.90 9.75 8.08
C LEU A 102 -0.82 10.44 9.44
N LEU A 103 -1.20 9.74 10.51
CA LEU A 103 -1.13 10.28 11.87
C LEU A 103 0.31 10.53 12.33
N LEU A 104 1.24 9.61 12.01
CA LEU A 104 2.65 9.69 12.42
C LEU A 104 3.40 10.80 11.67
N ARG A 105 3.17 10.99 10.37
CA ARG A 105 3.77 12.08 9.59
C ARG A 105 3.17 13.46 9.88
N GLY A 106 1.94 13.48 10.40
CA GLY A 106 1.17 14.68 10.59
C GLY A 106 0.66 15.30 9.26
N PRO A 107 -0.32 16.22 9.33
CA PRO A 107 -0.97 16.78 8.15
C PRO A 107 -0.07 17.77 7.37
N GLY A 108 1.03 18.23 7.98
CA GLY A 108 1.94 19.23 7.41
C GLY A 108 2.85 18.72 6.29
N GLU A 109 3.20 17.42 6.25
CA GLU A 109 4.02 16.87 5.16
C GLU A 109 3.20 16.59 3.89
N LEU A 110 1.93 16.21 4.02
CA LEU A 110 1.02 16.04 2.86
C LEU A 110 0.62 17.36 2.23
N MET A 111 0.51 18.41 3.04
CA MET A 111 0.29 19.79 2.57
C MET A 111 1.58 20.48 2.12
N GLY A 112 2.71 19.76 2.08
CA GLY A 112 4.03 20.33 1.85
C GLY A 112 4.06 21.30 0.67
N GLU A 113 4.55 22.50 0.94
CA GLU A 113 4.94 23.55 -0.01
C GLU A 113 6.02 23.11 -1.03
N ARG A 114 6.09 21.83 -1.44
CA ARG A 114 7.09 21.31 -2.38
C ARG A 114 6.61 20.31 -3.42
N GLN A 115 5.33 19.93 -3.48
CA GLN A 115 4.83 19.17 -4.64
C GLN A 115 3.48 19.71 -5.13
N HIS A 116 3.58 20.61 -6.11
CA HIS A 116 2.47 20.99 -6.98
C HIS A 116 1.86 19.74 -7.65
N GLY A 117 0.56 19.51 -7.47
CA GLY A 117 -0.14 18.47 -8.25
C GLY A 117 -1.59 18.17 -7.89
N PHE A 118 -2.08 18.51 -6.69
CA PHE A 118 -3.49 18.31 -6.35
C PHE A 118 -4.03 19.44 -5.47
N SER A 119 -4.19 20.63 -6.05
CA SER A 119 -4.83 21.76 -5.37
C SER A 119 -6.35 21.62 -5.42
N GLY A 120 -6.94 20.93 -4.45
CA GLY A 120 -8.40 20.81 -4.34
C GLY A 120 -8.93 20.68 -2.91
N MET A 121 -8.23 20.00 -2.01
CA MET A 121 -8.66 19.87 -0.61
C MET A 121 -8.15 21.04 0.24
N ARG A 122 -8.75 22.22 0.09
CA ARG A 122 -8.50 23.36 0.99
C ARG A 122 -9.36 23.37 2.25
N VAL A 123 -10.23 22.36 2.45
CA VAL A 123 -11.24 22.37 3.53
C VAL A 123 -11.44 20.98 4.16
N ALA A 124 -10.37 20.20 4.34
CA ALA A 124 -10.47 18.98 5.13
C ALA A 124 -9.26 18.89 6.06
N ASP A 125 -9.53 18.92 7.37
CA ASP A 125 -8.54 18.53 8.36
C ASP A 125 -8.61 17.01 8.40
N LEU A 126 -7.79 16.37 7.56
CA LEU A 126 -7.77 14.92 7.36
C LEU A 126 -7.81 14.15 8.68
N ILE A 127 -7.23 14.69 9.76
CA ILE A 127 -7.22 14.07 11.09
C ILE A 127 -8.58 14.20 11.80
N LYS A 128 -9.23 15.36 11.73
CA LYS A 128 -10.59 15.55 12.30
C LYS A 128 -11.66 14.83 11.50
N ASP A 129 -11.48 14.75 10.19
CA ASP A 129 -12.44 14.20 9.25
C ASP A 129 -12.28 12.68 9.06
N MET A 130 -11.31 12.03 9.73
CA MET A 130 -11.16 10.57 9.68
C MET A 130 -12.39 9.81 10.17
N LYS A 131 -13.15 10.38 11.11
CA LYS A 131 -14.43 9.79 11.52
C LYS A 131 -15.48 9.81 10.41
N MET A 132 -15.34 10.70 9.42
CA MET A 132 -16.21 10.74 8.25
C MET A 132 -15.72 9.84 7.12
N LEU A 133 -14.43 9.48 7.08
CA LEU A 133 -13.89 8.57 6.08
C LEU A 133 -14.50 7.18 6.16
N GLU A 134 -14.73 6.66 7.37
CA GLU A 134 -15.30 5.31 7.54
C GLU A 134 -16.76 5.22 7.06
N PRO A 135 -17.69 6.12 7.46
CA PRO A 135 -19.02 6.20 6.85
C PRO A 135 -18.98 6.44 5.34
N ALA A 136 -18.10 7.33 4.86
CA ALA A 136 -17.97 7.62 3.43
C ALA A 136 -17.51 6.38 2.64
N ARG A 137 -16.61 5.57 3.19
CA ARG A 137 -16.18 4.29 2.62
C ARG A 137 -17.34 3.30 2.55
N GLN A 138 -18.10 3.17 3.64
CA GLN A 138 -19.26 2.29 3.68
C GLN A 138 -20.34 2.70 2.67
N ASP A 139 -20.56 4.00 2.51
CA ASP A 139 -21.48 4.52 1.51
C ASP A 139 -20.97 4.28 0.08
N ALA A 140 -19.65 4.43 -0.16
CA ALA A 140 -19.04 4.12 -1.44
C ALA A 140 -19.12 2.61 -1.77
N GLU A 141 -18.84 1.74 -0.80
CA GLU A 141 -18.97 0.29 -0.97
C GLU A 141 -20.42 -0.12 -1.25
N ARG A 142 -21.38 0.48 -0.53
CA ARG A 142 -22.80 0.26 -0.77
C ARG A 142 -23.19 0.69 -2.18
N LEU A 143 -22.79 1.89 -2.59
CA LEU A 143 -23.05 2.44 -3.91
C LEU A 143 -22.48 1.53 -5.01
N VAL A 144 -21.22 1.08 -4.89
CA VAL A 144 -20.61 0.16 -5.86
C VAL A 144 -21.31 -1.20 -5.86
N SER A 145 -21.82 -1.67 -4.72
CA SER A 145 -22.54 -2.95 -4.67
C SER A 145 -23.94 -2.88 -5.30
N GLU A 146 -24.61 -1.73 -5.18
CA GLU A 146 -25.99 -1.53 -5.66
C GLU A 146 -26.03 -1.04 -7.11
N ASP A 147 -25.08 -0.19 -7.49
CA ASP A 147 -25.00 0.45 -8.80
C ASP A 147 -23.53 0.53 -9.27
N PRO A 148 -22.93 -0.63 -9.60
CA PRO A 148 -21.52 -0.71 -9.97
C PRO A 148 -21.16 0.19 -11.13
N ASN A 149 -22.12 0.49 -12.01
CA ASN A 149 -21.92 1.29 -13.22
C ASN A 149 -22.46 2.73 -13.13
N LEU A 150 -22.98 3.13 -11.97
CA LEU A 150 -23.59 4.44 -11.73
C LEU A 150 -24.69 4.79 -12.74
N GLU A 151 -25.47 3.79 -13.17
CA GLU A 151 -26.52 3.90 -14.19
C GLU A 151 -27.88 4.29 -13.60
N LEU A 152 -28.06 4.19 -12.29
CA LEU A 152 -29.31 4.58 -11.66
C LEU A 152 -29.53 6.10 -11.77
N PRO A 153 -30.79 6.54 -11.89
CA PRO A 153 -31.12 7.97 -11.94
C PRO A 153 -30.58 8.76 -10.75
N SER A 154 -30.54 8.14 -9.56
CA SER A 154 -29.98 8.69 -8.32
C SER A 154 -28.48 8.95 -8.39
N SER A 155 -27.74 8.16 -9.16
CA SER A 155 -26.27 8.21 -9.30
C SER A 155 -25.82 9.11 -10.46
N SER A 156 -26.76 9.59 -11.29
CA SER A 156 -26.49 10.35 -12.52
C SER A 156 -25.63 11.61 -12.31
N PHE A 157 -25.85 12.33 -11.21
CA PHE A 157 -25.07 13.52 -10.85
C PHE A 157 -23.62 13.15 -10.48
N LEU A 158 -23.45 12.10 -9.66
CA LEU A 158 -22.14 11.61 -9.25
C LEU A 158 -21.36 11.08 -10.45
N ARG A 159 -22.00 10.30 -11.33
CA ARG A 159 -21.40 9.83 -12.59
C ARG A 159 -20.90 10.98 -13.45
N ARG A 160 -21.73 12.03 -13.63
CA ARG A 160 -21.36 13.21 -14.41
C ARG A 160 -20.19 13.97 -13.78
N TYR A 161 -20.18 14.11 -12.45
CA TYR A 161 -19.08 14.76 -11.74
C TYR A 161 -17.77 13.97 -11.88
N LEU A 162 -17.81 12.66 -11.67
CA LEU A 162 -16.63 11.79 -11.78
C LEU A 162 -16.05 11.78 -13.21
N LEU A 163 -16.90 11.67 -14.23
CA LEU A 163 -16.46 11.75 -15.64
C LEU A 163 -15.83 13.10 -15.99
N LYS A 164 -16.33 14.20 -15.39
CA LYS A 164 -15.80 15.54 -15.61
C LYS A 164 -14.45 15.75 -14.93
N GLU A 165 -14.29 15.29 -13.70
CA GLU A 165 -13.08 15.51 -12.89
C GLU A 165 -11.96 14.51 -13.20
N PHE A 166 -12.29 13.25 -13.52
CA PHE A 166 -11.31 12.16 -13.71
C PHE A 166 -11.24 11.63 -15.15
N GLY A 167 -12.06 12.14 -16.07
CA GLY A 167 -12.07 11.71 -17.48
C GLY A 167 -12.53 10.25 -17.68
N ASP A 168 -12.00 9.58 -18.72
CA ASP A 168 -12.22 8.15 -19.01
C ASP A 168 -11.41 7.21 -18.10
N ALA A 169 -11.17 7.59 -16.85
CA ALA A 169 -10.61 6.70 -15.84
C ALA A 169 -11.65 5.69 -15.31
N SER A 170 -12.59 5.26 -16.16
CA SER A 170 -13.67 4.29 -15.89
C SER A 170 -13.12 3.01 -15.26
N PHE A 171 -11.90 2.63 -15.66
CA PHE A 171 -11.14 1.50 -15.10
C PHE A 171 -10.83 1.62 -13.59
N LEU A 172 -10.62 2.84 -13.05
CA LEU A 172 -10.28 3.03 -11.63
C LEU A 172 -11.47 2.83 -10.70
N LEU A 173 -12.71 2.85 -11.23
CA LEU A 173 -13.94 2.77 -10.45
C LEU A 173 -14.59 1.37 -10.49
N GLY A 174 -14.03 0.40 -11.22
CA GLY A 174 -14.64 -0.92 -11.37
C GLY A 174 -15.98 -0.90 -12.13
N VAL A 175 -16.31 0.23 -12.75
CA VAL A 175 -17.46 0.46 -13.62
C VAL A 175 -17.04 0.03 -15.03
N ALA A 176 -17.52 -1.14 -15.49
CA ALA A 176 -17.32 -1.61 -16.86
C ALA A 176 -18.59 -1.38 -17.67
#